data_AF-A0A200QV17-F1
#
_entry.id   AF-A0A200QV17-F1
#
_cell.length_a   1.000
_cell.length_b   1.000
_cell.length_c   1.000
_cell.angle_alpha   90.00
_cell.angle_beta   90.00
_cell.angle_gamma   90.00
#
_symmetry.space_group_name_H-M   'P 1'
#
loop_
_entity.id
_entity.type
_entity.pdbx_description
1 polymer ?
#
loop_
_entity_poly.entity_id
_entity_poly.type
_entity_poly.pdbx_seq_one_letter_code
_entity_poly.pdbx_strand_id
1 'polypeptide(L)'
;MLILRGTSKIKKFALSCNGLFDESRINAWISTIIRCEVAELILVIEVKEAFKNPLSLFTCESLIKLKLEINSILYLPKSISFPRLRYLELYRVKFRDEYLNEQLFSNCPVLEELILLECTWVNMKSVCISAPALKRLMIDGHYRANGDIIHNCEVKIHAPGLEYLTYKMEIKIKRRFLRLGEDSKI
;
A
#
# COMPACT_ATOMS: atom_id res chain seq x y z
N MET A 1 -13.10 14.87 19.37
CA MET A 1 -13.62 13.49 19.26
C MET A 1 -14.60 13.47 18.10
N LEU A 2 -14.40 12.67 17.05
CA LEU A 2 -15.41 12.51 15.99
C LEU A 2 -16.49 11.60 16.58
N ILE A 3 -17.60 12.19 17.03
CA ILE A 3 -18.74 11.45 17.56
C ILE A 3 -19.70 11.25 16.39
N LEU A 4 -19.63 10.09 15.75
CA LEU A 4 -20.65 9.68 14.78
C LEU A 4 -21.89 9.23 15.56
N ARG A 5 -22.88 10.13 15.65
CA ARG A 5 -24.21 9.81 16.19
C ARG A 5 -25.00 9.08 15.10
N GLY A 6 -25.08 7.76 15.20
CA GLY A 6 -25.94 6.93 14.34
C GLY A 6 -25.19 5.85 13.58
N THR A 7 -25.84 4.70 13.42
CA THR A 7 -25.40 3.48 12.72
C THR A 7 -25.37 3.63 11.19
N SER A 8 -25.13 4.84 10.67
CA SER A 8 -25.05 5.04 9.23
C SER A 8 -23.77 4.43 8.68
N LYS A 9 -23.90 3.53 7.70
CA LYS A 9 -22.77 2.93 6.99
C LYS A 9 -22.02 4.02 6.24
N ILE A 10 -20.82 4.38 6.71
CA ILE A 10 -19.97 5.34 6.04
C ILE A 10 -19.35 4.62 4.85
N LYS A 11 -19.78 4.95 3.63
CA LYS A 11 -19.23 4.29 2.44
C LYS A 11 -17.80 4.74 2.13
N LYS A 12 -17.52 6.02 2.33
CA LYS A 12 -16.23 6.65 2.01
C LYS A 12 -15.80 7.57 3.13
N PHE A 13 -14.54 7.46 3.52
CA PHE A 13 -13.93 8.31 4.52
C PHE A 13 -12.56 8.77 4.03
N ALA A 14 -12.25 10.05 4.25
CA ALA A 14 -10.95 10.62 3.95
C ALA A 14 -10.45 11.37 5.19
N LEU A 15 -9.21 11.12 5.57
CA LEU A 15 -8.56 11.76 6.70
C LEU A 15 -7.17 12.23 6.29
N SER A 16 -6.90 13.50 6.52
CA SER A 16 -5.58 14.10 6.36
C SER A 16 -5.10 14.56 7.73
N CYS A 17 -4.04 13.93 8.21
CA CYS A 17 -3.40 14.24 9.49
C CYS A 17 -2.05 14.90 9.23
N ASN A 18 -1.92 16.14 9.66
CA ASN A 18 -0.63 16.81 9.76
C ASN A 18 0.00 16.54 11.15
N GLY A 19 1.26 16.92 11.36
CA GLY A 19 2.04 16.61 12.57
C GLY A 19 1.52 17.21 13.89
N LEU A 20 0.28 17.71 13.93
CA LEU A 20 -0.39 18.24 15.12
C LEU A 20 -1.35 17.24 15.79
N PHE A 21 -1.62 16.09 15.15
CA PHE A 21 -2.54 15.09 15.68
C PHE A 21 -1.82 14.01 16.49
N ASP A 22 -2.30 13.80 17.72
CA ASP A 22 -1.91 12.67 18.57
C ASP A 22 -2.30 11.33 17.92
N GLU A 23 -1.36 10.38 17.89
CA GLU A 23 -1.53 9.01 17.38
C GLU A 23 -2.79 8.35 17.96
N SER A 24 -3.07 8.58 19.25
CA SER A 24 -4.24 8.01 19.94
C SER A 24 -5.56 8.43 19.28
N ARG A 25 -5.64 9.68 18.80
CA ARG A 25 -6.84 10.23 18.15
C ARG A 25 -7.03 9.66 16.76
N ILE A 26 -5.94 9.52 16.00
CA ILE A 26 -5.96 8.90 14.67
C ILE A 26 -6.43 7.46 14.77
N ASN A 27 -5.86 6.69 15.72
CA ASN A 27 -6.25 5.31 15.97
C ASN A 27 -7.72 5.19 16.40
N ALA A 28 -8.24 6.11 17.21
CA ALA A 28 -9.65 6.13 17.60
C ALA A 28 -10.58 6.42 16.42
N TRP A 29 -10.22 7.36 15.53
CA TRP A 29 -10.98 7.66 14.31
C TRP A 29 -11.00 6.48 13.36
N ILE A 30 -9.84 5.87 13.10
CA ILE A 30 -9.71 4.71 12.24
C ILE A 30 -10.49 3.51 12.79
N SER A 31 -10.42 3.25 14.10
CA SER A 31 -11.22 2.19 14.73
C SER A 31 -12.73 2.45 14.61
N THR A 32 -13.15 3.71 14.69
CA THR A 32 -14.56 4.09 14.54
C THR A 32 -15.06 3.86 13.12
N ILE A 33 -14.30 4.29 12.10
CA ILE A 33 -14.72 4.15 10.70
C ILE A 33 -14.66 2.69 10.21
N ILE A 34 -13.75 1.87 10.75
CA ILE A 34 -13.75 0.42 10.51
C ILE A 34 -15.03 -0.22 11.06
N ARG A 35 -15.45 0.16 12.27
CA ARG A 35 -16.73 -0.29 12.86
C ARG A 35 -17.95 0.18 12.07
N CYS A 36 -17.84 1.24 11.28
CA CYS A 36 -18.88 1.70 10.37
C CYS A 36 -18.88 0.96 9.01
N GLU A 37 -18.09 -0.11 8.87
CA GLU A 37 -17.96 -0.92 7.66
C GLU A 37 -17.56 -0.09 6.43
N VAL A 38 -16.55 0.78 6.59
CA VAL A 38 -16.09 1.65 5.50
C VAL A 38 -15.63 0.84 4.28
N ALA A 39 -16.05 1.28 3.09
CA ALA A 39 -15.69 0.65 1.82
C ALA A 39 -14.53 1.37 1.10
N GLU A 40 -14.45 2.69 1.21
CA GLU A 40 -13.37 3.49 0.65
C GLU A 40 -12.68 4.31 1.74
N LEU A 41 -11.38 4.09 1.94
CA LEU A 41 -10.58 4.85 2.90
C LEU A 41 -9.42 5.55 2.19
N ILE A 42 -9.30 6.85 2.44
CA ILE A 42 -8.15 7.66 2.07
C ILE A 42 -7.52 8.18 3.36
N LEU A 43 -6.24 7.87 3.58
CA LEU A 43 -5.52 8.28 4.78
C LEU A 43 -4.19 8.90 4.38
N VAL A 44 -4.06 10.20 4.65
CA VAL A 44 -2.85 10.98 4.44
C VAL A 44 -2.26 11.29 5.81
N ILE A 45 -1.05 10.81 6.07
CA ILE A 45 -0.36 10.97 7.35
C ILE A 45 0.98 11.64 7.10
N GLU A 46 1.04 12.93 7.46
CA GLU A 46 2.25 13.75 7.44
C GLU A 46 2.78 13.90 8.86
N VAL A 47 3.61 12.95 9.28
CA VAL A 47 4.25 12.96 10.60
C VAL A 47 5.74 13.30 10.48
N LYS A 48 6.26 14.01 11.49
CA LYS A 48 7.70 14.26 11.62
C LYS A 48 8.43 13.09 12.31
N GLU A 49 7.69 12.25 13.03
CA GLU A 49 8.21 11.14 13.84
C GLU A 49 7.75 9.77 13.32
N ALA A 50 8.27 8.70 13.90
CA ALA A 50 7.87 7.33 13.56
C ALA A 50 6.41 7.08 13.97
N PHE A 51 5.50 7.10 13.00
CA PHE A 51 4.08 6.80 13.23
C PHE A 51 3.83 5.30 13.19
N LYS A 52 3.31 4.75 14.28
CA LYS A 52 2.78 3.39 14.28
C LYS A 52 1.41 3.44 13.62
N ASN A 53 1.32 2.88 12.42
CA ASN A 53 0.04 2.83 11.72
C ASN A 53 -1.02 2.06 12.51
N PRO A 54 -2.30 2.46 12.38
CA PRO A 54 -3.42 1.81 13.05
C PRO A 54 -3.49 0.35 12.61
N LEU A 55 -3.12 -0.58 13.50
CA LEU A 55 -3.06 -2.01 13.18
C LEU A 55 -4.44 -2.58 12.79
N SER A 56 -5.51 -2.02 13.35
CA SER A 56 -6.89 -2.40 13.04
C SER A 56 -7.27 -2.21 11.57
N LEU A 57 -6.58 -1.29 10.86
CA LEU A 57 -6.81 -1.06 9.44
C LEU A 57 -6.54 -2.31 8.60
N PHE A 58 -5.51 -3.08 8.94
CA PHE A 58 -5.02 -4.19 8.13
C PHE A 58 -5.88 -5.44 8.21
N THR A 59 -6.93 -5.42 9.01
CA THR A 59 -7.91 -6.51 9.13
C THR A 59 -9.33 -6.02 8.80
N CYS A 60 -9.47 -4.90 8.09
CA CYS A 60 -10.77 -4.33 7.76
C CYS A 60 -11.40 -5.04 6.56
N GLU A 61 -12.36 -5.93 6.83
CA GLU A 61 -12.99 -6.79 5.83
C GLU A 61 -13.95 -6.08 4.87
N SER A 62 -14.41 -4.87 5.23
CA SER A 62 -15.33 -4.09 4.41
C SER A 62 -14.64 -3.28 3.31
N LEU A 63 -13.32 -3.08 3.39
CA LEU A 63 -12.59 -2.21 2.47
C LEU A 63 -12.55 -2.78 1.05
N ILE A 64 -12.90 -1.92 0.11
CA ILE A 64 -12.84 -2.14 -1.34
C ILE A 64 -11.73 -1.29 -1.96
N LYS A 65 -11.56 -0.05 -1.48
CA LYS A 65 -10.48 0.85 -1.91
C LYS A 65 -9.72 1.42 -0.73
N LEU A 66 -8.41 1.34 -0.79
CA LEU A 66 -7.52 1.92 0.20
C LEU A 66 -6.47 2.79 -0.49
N LYS A 67 -6.36 4.04 -0.04
CA LYS A 67 -5.27 4.95 -0.39
C LYS A 67 -4.53 5.34 0.87
N LEU A 68 -3.23 5.06 0.93
CA LEU A 68 -2.37 5.46 2.04
C LEU A 68 -1.24 6.33 1.52
N GLU A 69 -1.18 7.57 2.01
CA GLU A 69 0.01 8.40 1.91
C GLU A 69 0.67 8.47 3.28
N ILE A 70 1.87 7.91 3.40
CA ILE A 70 2.63 7.88 4.65
C ILE A 70 4.07 8.20 4.31
N ASN A 71 4.54 9.40 4.64
CA ASN A 71 5.95 9.80 4.45
C ASN A 71 6.86 9.22 5.54
N SER A 72 6.71 7.93 5.85
CA SER A 72 7.41 7.22 6.94
C SER A 72 7.45 5.71 6.68
N ILE A 73 8.02 4.96 7.63
CA ILE A 73 8.03 3.49 7.60
C ILE A 73 6.62 2.95 7.86
N LEU A 74 6.16 2.03 7.01
CA LEU A 74 4.92 1.28 7.24
C LEU A 74 5.20 0.06 8.13
N TYR A 75 4.60 0.03 9.31
CA TYR A 75 4.69 -1.07 10.27
C TYR A 75 3.50 -2.04 10.11
N LEU A 76 3.70 -3.08 9.33
CA LEU A 76 2.65 -4.07 9.10
C LEU A 76 2.43 -4.96 10.35
N PRO A 77 1.17 -5.27 10.72
CA PRO A 77 0.88 -6.29 11.72
C PRO A 77 1.19 -7.70 11.19
N LYS A 78 1.32 -8.67 12.11
CA LYS A 78 1.49 -10.10 11.77
C LYS A 78 0.29 -10.72 11.06
N SER A 79 -0.88 -10.09 11.18
CA SER A 79 -2.12 -10.55 10.56
C SER A 79 -2.65 -9.44 9.66
N ILE A 80 -2.74 -9.73 8.37
CA ILE A 80 -3.25 -8.83 7.34
C ILE A 80 -4.35 -9.60 6.62
N SER A 81 -5.51 -8.98 6.45
CA SER A 81 -6.65 -9.56 5.75
C SER A 81 -7.48 -8.47 5.10
N PHE A 82 -7.52 -8.51 3.77
CA PHE A 82 -8.29 -7.58 2.95
C PHE A 82 -9.14 -8.36 1.93
N PRO A 83 -10.16 -9.11 2.37
CA PRO A 83 -10.89 -10.06 1.53
C PRO A 83 -11.67 -9.41 0.37
N ARG A 84 -11.96 -8.10 0.45
CA ARG A 84 -12.76 -7.36 -0.54
C ARG A 84 -11.98 -6.25 -1.26
N LEU A 85 -10.69 -6.08 -0.94
CA LEU A 85 -9.91 -4.96 -1.45
C LEU A 85 -9.58 -5.17 -2.92
N ARG A 86 -10.11 -4.29 -3.77
CA ARG A 86 -9.92 -4.30 -5.23
C ARG A 86 -8.90 -3.26 -5.69
N TYR A 87 -8.69 -2.22 -4.90
CA TYR A 87 -7.79 -1.11 -5.23
C TYR A 87 -6.92 -0.75 -4.03
N LEU A 88 -5.60 -0.76 -4.24
CA LEU A 88 -4.60 -0.32 -3.27
C LEU A 88 -3.67 0.70 -3.89
N GLU A 89 -3.61 1.88 -3.30
CA GLU A 89 -2.62 2.91 -3.63
C GLU A 89 -1.79 3.24 -2.40
N LEU A 90 -0.47 3.16 -2.55
CA LEU A 90 0.51 3.50 -1.54
C LEU A 90 1.40 4.60 -2.09
N TYR A 91 1.49 5.71 -1.34
CA TYR A 91 2.27 6.87 -1.72
C TYR A 91 3.28 7.24 -0.63
N ARG A 92 4.54 7.43 -1.02
CA ARG A 92 5.68 7.81 -0.13
C ARG A 92 6.00 6.83 0.99
N VAL A 93 5.46 5.62 0.90
CA VAL A 93 5.62 4.56 1.91
C VAL A 93 7.04 3.97 1.86
N LYS A 94 7.68 3.86 3.03
CA LYS A 94 8.94 3.12 3.20
C LYS A 94 8.66 1.72 3.75
N PHE A 95 9.06 0.70 3.02
CA PHE A 95 8.99 -0.70 3.42
C PHE A 95 10.30 -1.17 4.05
N ARG A 96 10.25 -2.01 5.09
CA ARG A 96 11.45 -2.49 5.81
C ARG A 96 11.47 -3.99 6.13
N ASP A 97 10.35 -4.69 5.98
CA ASP A 97 10.24 -6.11 6.33
C ASP A 97 9.83 -6.93 5.10
N GLU A 98 10.78 -7.67 4.51
CA GLU A 98 10.54 -8.47 3.30
C GLU A 98 9.32 -9.39 3.45
N TYR A 99 9.23 -10.12 4.56
CA TYR A 99 8.17 -11.10 4.79
C TYR A 99 6.79 -10.46 4.94
N LEU A 100 6.67 -9.40 5.76
CA LEU A 100 5.37 -8.75 5.96
C LEU A 100 4.88 -8.04 4.70
N ASN A 101 5.79 -7.53 3.87
CA ASN A 101 5.42 -6.91 2.60
C ASN A 101 4.83 -7.95 1.63
N GLU A 102 5.42 -9.14 1.55
CA GLU A 102 4.87 -10.24 0.75
C GLU A 102 3.50 -10.69 1.28
N GLN A 103 3.34 -10.70 2.61
CA GLN A 103 2.04 -10.95 3.23
C GLN A 103 1.00 -9.88 2.90
N LEU A 104 1.38 -8.61 2.81
CA LEU A 104 0.43 -7.54 2.46
C LEU A 104 -0.23 -7.82 1.10
N PHE A 105 0.57 -8.16 0.08
CA PHE A 105 0.04 -8.39 -1.26
C PHE A 105 -0.69 -9.72 -1.39
N SER A 106 -0.16 -10.79 -0.79
CA SER A 106 -0.78 -12.12 -0.88
C SER A 106 -2.10 -12.24 -0.11
N ASN A 107 -2.34 -11.40 0.89
CA ASN A 107 -3.61 -11.33 1.65
C ASN A 107 -4.66 -10.37 1.05
N CYS A 108 -4.49 -9.94 -0.20
CA CYS A 108 -5.49 -9.19 -0.96
C CYS A 108 -5.99 -10.03 -2.17
N PRO A 109 -6.80 -11.08 -1.95
CA PRO A 109 -7.09 -12.11 -2.96
C PRO A 109 -7.85 -11.59 -4.19
N VAL A 110 -8.56 -10.47 -4.08
CA VAL A 110 -9.38 -9.85 -5.14
C VAL A 110 -8.81 -8.52 -5.63
N LEU A 111 -7.54 -8.22 -5.33
CA LEU A 111 -6.89 -6.98 -5.72
C LEU A 111 -6.77 -6.89 -7.25
N GLU A 112 -7.40 -5.91 -7.86
CA GLU A 112 -7.40 -5.69 -9.31
C GLU A 112 -6.39 -4.61 -9.74
N GLU A 113 -6.13 -3.63 -8.86
CA GLU A 113 -5.26 -2.50 -9.17
C GLU A 113 -4.36 -2.14 -7.97
N LEU A 114 -3.06 -2.08 -8.25
CA LEU A 114 -2.01 -1.71 -7.31
C LEU A 114 -1.19 -0.55 -7.86
N ILE A 115 -1.09 0.53 -7.08
CA ILE A 115 -0.30 1.70 -7.41
C ILE A 115 0.70 1.96 -6.28
N LEU A 116 1.99 1.98 -6.61
CA LEU A 116 3.11 2.28 -5.73
C LEU A 116 3.81 3.54 -6.23
N LEU A 117 3.59 4.66 -5.54
CA LEU A 117 4.13 5.97 -5.89
C LEU A 117 5.17 6.41 -4.85
N GLU A 118 6.36 6.81 -5.28
CA GLU A 118 7.46 7.22 -4.41
C GLU A 118 7.74 6.24 -3.25
N CYS A 119 7.42 4.95 -3.42
CA CYS A 119 7.68 3.92 -2.42
C CYS A 119 9.15 3.50 -2.43
N THR A 120 9.70 3.19 -1.26
CA THR A 120 11.08 2.71 -1.13
C THR A 120 11.17 1.43 -0.34
N TRP A 121 12.12 0.57 -0.68
CA TRP A 121 12.42 -0.68 0.02
C TRP A 121 13.76 -0.54 0.73
N VAL A 122 13.70 -0.33 2.04
CA VAL A 122 14.87 -0.03 2.87
C VAL A 122 15.54 -1.32 3.30
N ASN A 123 16.81 -1.50 2.92
CA ASN A 123 17.63 -2.68 3.25
C ASN A 123 17.07 -4.02 2.74
N MET A 124 16.29 -4.01 1.66
CA MET A 124 15.71 -5.22 1.06
C MET A 124 16.44 -5.60 -0.23
N LYS A 125 16.66 -6.89 -0.44
CA LYS A 125 17.25 -7.42 -1.68
C LYS A 125 16.21 -7.66 -2.75
N SER A 126 15.02 -8.08 -2.34
CA SER A 126 13.89 -8.27 -3.24
C SER A 126 12.57 -7.99 -2.57
N VAL A 127 11.56 -7.65 -3.37
CA VAL A 127 10.16 -7.60 -2.97
C VAL A 127 9.35 -8.48 -3.91
N CYS A 128 8.44 -9.27 -3.35
CA CYS A 128 7.52 -10.08 -4.13
C CYS A 128 6.10 -9.52 -4.06
N ILE A 129 5.53 -9.19 -5.22
CA ILE A 129 4.13 -8.77 -5.39
C ILE A 129 3.36 -9.99 -5.90
N SER A 130 2.73 -10.72 -4.98
CA SER A 130 1.88 -11.87 -5.29
C SER A 130 0.41 -11.49 -5.18
N ALA A 131 -0.26 -11.31 -6.31
CA ALA A 131 -1.64 -10.86 -6.38
C ALA A 131 -2.34 -11.51 -7.60
N PRO A 132 -3.01 -12.66 -7.41
CA PRO A 132 -3.54 -13.45 -8.52
C PRO A 132 -4.57 -12.74 -9.40
N ALA A 133 -5.38 -11.86 -8.81
CA ALA A 133 -6.45 -11.12 -9.49
C ALA A 133 -5.97 -9.77 -10.09
N LEU A 134 -4.68 -9.44 -9.95
CA LEU A 134 -4.16 -8.13 -10.31
C LEU A 134 -4.15 -7.93 -11.82
N LYS A 135 -4.83 -6.88 -12.28
CA LYS A 135 -4.92 -6.48 -13.70
C LYS A 135 -4.06 -5.28 -14.03
N ARG A 136 -3.89 -4.35 -13.07
CA ARG A 136 -3.11 -3.13 -13.27
C ARG A 136 -2.08 -2.97 -12.17
N LEU A 137 -0.82 -2.81 -12.58
CA LEU A 137 0.29 -2.49 -11.69
C LEU A 137 0.99 -1.22 -12.17
N MET A 138 1.08 -0.22 -11.28
CA MET A 138 1.90 0.96 -11.50
C MET A 138 2.94 1.08 -10.38
N ILE A 139 4.20 1.23 -10.78
CA ILE A 139 5.32 1.49 -9.89
C ILE A 139 6.03 2.74 -10.43
N ASP A 140 6.01 3.81 -9.67
CA ASP A 140 6.63 5.09 -10.02
C ASP A 140 7.50 5.55 -8.86
N GLY A 141 8.81 5.54 -9.05
CA GLY A 141 9.79 5.93 -8.03
C GLY A 141 10.63 7.10 -8.52
N HIS A 142 10.59 8.21 -7.77
CA HIS A 142 11.50 9.33 -7.98
C HIS A 142 12.77 9.20 -7.11
N TYR A 143 13.92 9.50 -7.70
CA TYR A 143 15.18 9.66 -6.98
C TYR A 143 15.08 10.87 -6.04
N ARG A 144 15.10 10.66 -4.72
CA ARG A 144 15.29 11.76 -3.76
C ARG A 144 16.80 12.01 -3.66
N ALA A 145 17.22 13.21 -4.04
CA ALA A 145 18.62 13.67 -4.13
C ALA A 145 19.44 13.60 -2.82
N ASN A 146 18.84 13.21 -1.70
CA ASN A 146 19.51 13.10 -0.41
C ASN A 146 19.83 11.64 -0.07
N GLY A 147 20.90 11.13 -0.68
CA GLY A 147 21.98 10.46 0.05
C GLY A 147 21.81 9.04 0.57
N ASP A 148 20.61 8.46 0.63
CA ASP A 148 20.47 7.06 1.05
C ASP A 148 20.40 6.17 -0.19
N ILE A 149 21.54 5.56 -0.51
CA ILE A 149 21.74 4.61 -1.60
C ILE A 149 20.69 3.49 -1.49
N ILE A 150 19.65 3.52 -2.33
CA ILE A 150 18.77 2.36 -2.50
C ILE A 150 19.49 1.38 -3.43
N HIS A 151 20.17 0.43 -2.80
CA HIS A 151 20.79 -0.72 -3.46
C HIS A 151 19.70 -1.59 -4.13
N ASN A 152 19.76 -1.73 -5.46
CA ASN A 152 19.20 -2.81 -6.29
C ASN A 152 18.17 -3.76 -5.62
N CYS A 153 16.99 -3.27 -5.25
CA CYS A 153 15.89 -4.16 -4.83
C CYS A 153 15.26 -4.79 -6.08
N GLU A 154 15.31 -6.12 -6.18
CA GLU A 154 14.65 -6.86 -7.25
C GLU A 154 13.14 -6.94 -7.00
N VAL A 155 12.33 -6.48 -7.97
CA VAL A 155 10.86 -6.59 -7.90
C VAL A 155 10.42 -7.85 -8.63
N LYS A 156 9.86 -8.82 -7.91
CA LYS A 156 9.26 -10.05 -8.44
C LYS A 156 7.75 -9.89 -8.49
N ILE A 157 7.13 -10.21 -9.62
CA ILE A 157 5.69 -10.05 -9.83
C ILE A 157 5.07 -11.41 -10.13
N HIS A 158 4.14 -11.84 -9.28
CA HIS A 158 3.31 -13.03 -9.48
C HIS A 158 1.85 -12.58 -9.62
N ALA A 159 1.49 -12.19 -10.83
CA ALA A 159 0.16 -11.74 -11.22
C ALA A 159 -0.18 -12.30 -12.62
N PRO A 160 -0.73 -13.53 -12.71
CA PRO A 160 -0.99 -14.18 -14.00
C PRO A 160 -2.06 -13.45 -14.84
N GLY A 161 -2.94 -12.67 -14.21
CA GLY A 161 -3.97 -11.86 -14.89
C GLY A 161 -3.57 -10.42 -15.19
N LEU A 162 -2.28 -10.08 -15.13
CA LEU A 162 -1.81 -8.71 -15.32
C LEU A 162 -2.01 -8.25 -16.76
N GLU A 163 -2.80 -7.20 -16.95
CA GLU A 163 -3.13 -6.60 -18.25
C GLU A 163 -2.29 -5.34 -18.52
N TYR A 164 -1.96 -4.56 -17.49
CA TYR A 164 -1.20 -3.30 -17.63
C TYR A 164 -0.09 -3.20 -16.58
N LEU A 165 1.12 -2.88 -17.05
CA LEU A 165 2.29 -2.61 -16.21
C LEU A 165 2.90 -1.25 -16.58
N THR A 166 2.93 -0.33 -15.62
CA THR A 166 3.74 0.90 -15.71
C THR A 166 4.87 0.81 -14.71
N TYR A 167 6.11 0.96 -15.19
CA TYR A 167 7.29 0.99 -14.34
C TYR A 167 8.15 2.20 -14.71
N LYS A 168 8.24 3.17 -13.79
CA LYS A 168 9.05 4.38 -13.92
C LYS A 168 10.01 4.44 -12.75
N MET A 169 11.20 3.88 -12.92
CA MET A 169 12.33 4.05 -11.99
C MET A 169 13.62 4.19 -12.77
N GLU A 170 14.51 5.07 -12.33
CA GLU A 170 15.89 5.14 -12.83
C GLU A 170 16.77 4.07 -12.14
N ILE A 171 16.60 2.78 -12.48
CA ILE A 171 17.50 1.71 -12.02
C ILE A 171 17.93 0.81 -13.20
N LYS A 172 19.23 0.53 -13.31
CA LYS A 172 19.82 -0.39 -14.31
C LYS A 172 19.27 -1.81 -14.13
N ILE A 173 18.35 -2.22 -15.00
CA ILE A 173 17.81 -3.58 -15.02
C ILE A 173 18.88 -4.56 -15.50
N LYS A 174 19.31 -5.52 -14.66
CA LYS A 174 19.85 -6.80 -15.16
C LYS A 174 18.66 -7.65 -15.60
N ARG A 175 18.43 -7.73 -16.92
CA ARG A 175 17.40 -8.57 -17.52
C ARG A 175 17.71 -10.05 -17.28
N ARG A 176 17.21 -10.62 -16.20
CA ARG A 176 16.95 -12.05 -16.09
C ARG A 176 15.54 -12.19 -15.52
N PHE A 177 14.65 -12.80 -16.29
CA PHE A 177 13.26 -13.10 -15.97
C PHE A 177 12.22 -11.98 -16.16
N LEU A 178 12.27 -11.26 -17.28
CA LEU A 178 11.04 -10.90 -17.98
C LEU A 178 10.74 -12.05 -18.96
N ARG A 179 9.95 -13.04 -18.54
CA ARG A 179 9.20 -13.85 -19.51
C ARG A 179 7.95 -13.04 -19.84
N LEU A 180 8.12 -12.02 -20.66
CA LEU A 180 7.00 -11.47 -21.41
C LEU A 180 6.62 -12.58 -22.39
N GLY A 181 5.42 -13.13 -22.22
CA GLY A 181 4.78 -13.85 -23.30
C GLY A 181 4.72 -12.87 -24.46
N GLU A 182 5.41 -13.20 -25.54
CA GLU A 182 5.12 -12.63 -26.84
C GLU A 182 3.65 -12.93 -27.11
N ASP A 183 2.79 -11.93 -26.92
CA ASP A 183 1.74 -11.60 -27.88
C ASP A 183 0.92 -10.38 -27.43
N SER A 184 0.71 -9.51 -28.42
CA SER A 184 -0.37 -8.52 -28.59
C SER A 184 -0.23 -7.05 -28.11
N LYS A 185 0.23 -6.22 -29.07
CA LYS A 185 -0.36 -4.96 -29.63
C LYS A 185 -0.69 -3.82 -28.65
N ILE A 186 -0.20 -2.56 -28.77
CA ILE A 186 0.38 -1.71 -29.84
C ILE A 186 1.50 -0.88 -29.23
#